data_AF-A0A3Q0IM12-F1
#
_entry.id   AF-A0A3Q0IM12-F1
#
_cell.length_a   1.000
_cell.length_b   1.000
_cell.length_c   1.000
_cell.angle_alpha   90.00
_cell.angle_beta   90.00
_cell.angle_gamma   90.00
#
_symmetry.space_group_name_H-M   'P 1'
#
loop_
_entity.id
_entity.type
_entity.pdbx_description
1 polymer ?
#
loop_
_entity_poly.entity_id
_entity_poly.type
_entity_poly.pdbx_seq_one_letter_code
_entity_poly.pdbx_strand_id
1 'polypeptide(L)'
;MFQLPLVTLALNSTLREQRISELKNYCPAQLMSFWKCLNETVQEINKGESWSGRACCHMTLSERCQYSCITATAKVDLQHTCRQSDELDFFTCLEKQQTGDECCGNARTVECHRVCRAIFQSELTPSKEMRTGVVNACSSSSPKVMHCVKNFTKVAPVVNNHKHLHCCDKAPNLECKESCHKSLRAKLTDQEIIDNLQEGGCGPPLPHEKLWQCFLQGASEVSSSPVDREVSLSRIDRMGMDSAKLHCCYKAVSPACRRLCLKTFSNEWTKSWEDFDKDCLSQLSETVLENCLNEVEEPCELGCDGLGYCSNFNNRPTELFRSCTSQADDAARYDVALWAQQGTLSLPGLQLPVRNISRCSPETWKTIACILQIKPCHKRSHSNSICRDDCYELLSECLDWYRMPPGHSAASLCSRFSPDDPNAPCISLKSFMEPSDSPYQAPADQVTSPCRGDPCPVSHICSVNRNCHPRHHRTTCQPYQCTQGKTPSGD
;
A
#
# COMPACT_ATOMS: atom_id res chain seq x y z
N MET A 1 -36.42 -15.20 -27.97
CA MET A 1 -36.95 -14.23 -26.99
C MET A 1 -36.20 -12.93 -27.22
N PHE A 2 -36.85 -11.89 -27.76
CA PHE A 2 -36.22 -10.57 -27.97
C PHE A 2 -36.06 -9.91 -26.60
N GLN A 3 -34.84 -9.86 -26.07
CA GLN A 3 -34.52 -9.08 -24.87
C GLN A 3 -33.94 -7.73 -25.31
N LEU A 4 -34.56 -6.65 -24.84
CA LEU A 4 -34.13 -5.27 -25.08
C LEU A 4 -33.74 -4.67 -23.73
N PRO A 5 -32.45 -4.76 -23.33
CA PRO A 5 -32.00 -4.17 -22.09
C PRO A 5 -32.19 -2.66 -22.15
N LEU A 6 -32.91 -2.11 -21.17
CA LEU A 6 -33.24 -0.68 -21.11
C LEU A 6 -31.98 0.20 -21.10
N VAL A 7 -30.93 -0.26 -20.42
CA VAL A 7 -29.60 0.37 -20.38
C VAL A 7 -29.01 0.54 -21.77
N THR A 8 -29.04 -0.50 -22.59
CA THR A 8 -28.45 -0.48 -23.93
C THR A 8 -29.21 0.48 -24.85
N LEU A 9 -30.54 0.56 -24.71
CA LEU A 9 -31.36 1.54 -25.42
C LEU A 9 -31.10 2.98 -24.95
N ALA A 10 -30.77 3.16 -23.67
CA ALA A 10 -30.49 4.46 -23.09
C ALA A 10 -29.10 5.01 -23.42
N LEU A 11 -28.10 4.12 -23.57
CA LEU A 11 -26.70 4.47 -23.85
C LEU A 11 -26.43 4.67 -25.35
N ASN A 12 -27.24 4.10 -26.24
CA ASN A 12 -27.02 4.15 -27.69
C ASN A 12 -28.29 4.56 -28.45
N SER A 13 -28.37 5.85 -28.81
CA SER A 13 -29.50 6.44 -29.54
C SER A 13 -29.70 5.82 -30.92
N THR A 14 -28.62 5.53 -31.66
CA THR A 14 -28.68 4.92 -32.99
C THR A 14 -29.23 3.48 -32.96
N LEU A 15 -28.77 2.68 -32.00
CA LEU A 15 -29.27 1.32 -31.81
C LEU A 15 -30.74 1.35 -31.38
N ARG A 16 -31.13 2.29 -30.53
CA ARG A 16 -32.53 2.47 -30.13
C ARG A 16 -33.42 2.79 -31.32
N GLU A 17 -33.02 3.70 -32.20
CA GLU A 17 -33.78 4.03 -33.41
C GLU A 17 -33.92 2.82 -34.35
N GLN A 18 -32.84 2.05 -34.55
CA GLN A 18 -32.85 0.82 -35.33
C GLN A 18 -33.81 -0.22 -34.73
N ARG A 19 -33.73 -0.46 -33.41
CA ARG A 19 -34.61 -1.42 -32.71
C ARG A 19 -36.08 -1.01 -32.73
N ILE A 20 -36.37 0.28 -32.58
CA ILE A 20 -37.74 0.81 -32.69
C ILE A 20 -38.26 0.65 -34.12
N SER A 21 -37.41 0.86 -35.14
CA SER A 21 -37.75 0.62 -36.54
C SER A 21 -38.04 -0.86 -36.81
N GLU A 22 -37.22 -1.77 -36.29
CA GLU A 22 -37.44 -3.22 -36.36
C GLU A 22 -38.77 -3.61 -35.69
N LEU A 23 -39.08 -3.06 -34.52
CA LEU A 23 -40.35 -3.32 -33.82
C LEU A 23 -41.58 -2.94 -34.65
N LYS A 24 -41.51 -1.89 -35.47
CA LYS A 24 -42.62 -1.52 -36.37
C LYS A 24 -42.91 -2.58 -37.44
N ASN A 25 -41.93 -3.42 -37.78
CA ASN A 25 -42.11 -4.51 -38.75
C ASN A 25 -42.78 -5.74 -38.13
N TYR A 26 -42.67 -5.94 -36.82
CA TYR A 26 -43.19 -7.12 -36.12
C TYR A 26 -44.44 -6.82 -35.27
N CYS A 27 -44.66 -5.57 -34.87
CA CYS A 27 -45.77 -5.15 -34.02
C CYS A 27 -46.80 -4.32 -34.80
N PRO A 28 -48.08 -4.74 -34.87
CA PRO A 28 -49.13 -3.97 -35.53
C PRO A 28 -49.35 -2.59 -34.89
N ALA A 29 -49.63 -1.57 -35.72
CA ALA A 29 -49.90 -0.20 -35.25
C ALA A 29 -51.15 -0.08 -34.34
N GLN A 30 -52.07 -1.05 -34.44
CA GLN A 30 -53.29 -1.15 -33.64
C GLN A 30 -53.06 -1.51 -32.16
N LEU A 31 -51.84 -1.88 -31.77
CA LEU A 31 -51.46 -2.07 -30.37
C LEU A 31 -51.22 -0.72 -29.66
N MET A 32 -52.27 0.08 -29.52
CA MET A 32 -52.18 1.46 -29.03
C MET A 32 -51.57 1.58 -27.62
N SER A 33 -51.89 0.65 -26.71
CA SER A 33 -51.34 0.63 -25.34
C SER A 33 -49.84 0.35 -25.32
N PHE A 34 -49.37 -0.57 -26.18
CA PHE A 34 -47.95 -0.88 -26.35
C PHE A 34 -47.18 0.33 -26.88
N TRP A 35 -47.64 0.91 -27.99
CA TRP A 35 -46.97 2.07 -28.61
C TRP A 35 -46.97 3.29 -27.69
N LYS A 36 -48.04 3.49 -26.91
CA LYS A 36 -48.10 4.53 -25.88
C LYS A 36 -47.03 4.31 -24.80
N CYS A 37 -46.97 3.12 -24.21
CA CYS A 37 -45.98 2.77 -23.18
C CYS A 37 -44.54 2.89 -23.69
N LEU A 38 -44.27 2.43 -24.93
CA LEU A 38 -42.96 2.55 -25.55
C LEU A 38 -42.56 4.01 -25.78
N ASN A 39 -43.47 4.84 -26.30
CA ASN A 39 -43.20 6.25 -26.53
C ASN A 39 -42.97 7.02 -25.23
N GLU A 40 -43.76 6.74 -24.18
CA GLU A 40 -43.55 7.32 -22.84
C GLU A 40 -42.18 6.90 -22.28
N THR A 41 -41.81 5.63 -22.40
CA THR A 41 -40.51 5.12 -21.95
C THR A 41 -39.36 5.81 -22.70
N VAL A 42 -39.46 5.95 -24.02
CA VAL A 42 -38.45 6.64 -24.84
C VAL A 42 -38.36 8.13 -24.48
N GLN A 43 -39.50 8.78 -24.21
CA GLN A 43 -39.53 10.16 -23.76
C GLN A 43 -38.82 10.36 -22.41
N GLU A 44 -39.06 9.48 -21.43
CA GLU A 44 -38.37 9.53 -20.13
C GLU A 44 -36.87 9.30 -20.29
N ILE A 45 -36.46 8.35 -21.12
CA ILE A 45 -35.04 8.10 -21.41
C ILE A 45 -34.39 9.31 -22.07
N ASN A 46 -35.08 10.03 -22.96
CA ASN A 46 -34.51 11.18 -23.67
C ASN A 46 -34.23 12.39 -22.77
N LYS A 47 -34.92 12.53 -21.64
CA LYS A 47 -34.75 13.69 -20.74
C LYS A 47 -33.32 13.85 -20.24
N GLY A 48 -32.62 12.74 -19.99
CA GLY A 48 -31.25 12.74 -19.48
C GLY A 48 -30.18 12.46 -20.53
N GLU A 49 -30.48 12.54 -21.83
CA GLU A 49 -29.51 12.22 -22.89
C GLU A 49 -28.27 13.13 -22.86
N SER A 50 -28.42 14.37 -22.42
CA SER A 50 -27.32 15.33 -22.27
C SER A 50 -26.51 15.18 -20.97
N TRP A 51 -26.97 14.33 -20.04
CA TRP A 51 -26.33 14.17 -18.74
C TRP A 51 -25.16 13.19 -18.83
N SER A 52 -23.95 13.68 -18.52
CA SER A 52 -22.69 12.90 -18.59
C SER A 52 -22.68 11.66 -17.71
N GLY A 53 -23.35 11.72 -16.55
CA GLY A 53 -23.46 10.61 -15.60
C GLY A 53 -24.18 9.39 -16.16
N ARG A 54 -24.92 9.53 -17.26
CA ARG A 54 -25.59 8.43 -17.95
C ARG A 54 -24.62 7.32 -18.38
N ALA A 55 -23.39 7.68 -18.76
CA ALA A 55 -22.37 6.72 -19.14
C ALA A 55 -22.08 5.69 -18.02
N CYS A 56 -22.27 6.08 -16.76
CA CYS A 56 -22.04 5.24 -15.59
C CYS A 56 -23.18 4.28 -15.26
N CYS A 57 -24.38 4.43 -15.87
CA CYS A 57 -25.56 3.65 -15.46
C CYS A 57 -25.41 2.13 -15.63
N HIS A 58 -24.51 1.68 -16.50
CA HIS A 58 -24.23 0.26 -16.69
C HIS A 58 -23.49 -0.39 -15.50
N MET A 59 -22.91 0.41 -14.61
CA MET A 59 -22.13 -0.04 -13.44
C MET A 59 -22.98 -0.22 -12.18
N THR A 60 -24.28 0.04 -12.26
CA THR A 60 -25.21 -0.12 -11.14
C THR A 60 -25.47 -1.59 -10.86
N LEU A 61 -25.48 -1.95 -9.58
CA LEU A 61 -25.75 -3.31 -9.08
C LEU A 61 -27.24 -3.56 -8.89
N SER A 62 -28.00 -2.55 -8.45
CA SER A 62 -29.44 -2.62 -8.23
C SER A 62 -30.24 -2.21 -9.47
N GLU A 63 -31.18 -3.05 -9.90
CA GLU A 63 -32.10 -2.74 -11.01
C GLU A 63 -32.90 -1.44 -10.76
N ARG A 64 -33.24 -1.15 -9.50
CA ARG A 64 -33.97 0.06 -9.12
C ARG A 64 -33.09 1.30 -9.29
N CYS A 65 -31.82 1.21 -8.92
CA CYS A 65 -30.86 2.30 -9.12
C CYS A 65 -30.54 2.48 -10.62
N GLN A 66 -30.40 1.38 -11.35
CA GLN A 66 -30.20 1.39 -12.80
C GLN A 66 -31.29 2.16 -13.54
N TYR A 67 -32.56 1.87 -13.22
CA TYR A 67 -33.70 2.58 -13.80
C TYR A 67 -33.66 4.08 -13.45
N SER A 68 -33.43 4.40 -12.17
CA SER A 68 -33.31 5.77 -11.69
C SER A 68 -32.19 6.53 -12.39
N CYS A 69 -31.06 5.87 -12.69
CA CYS A 69 -29.93 6.44 -13.42
C CYS A 69 -30.27 6.73 -14.88
N ILE A 70 -30.93 5.80 -15.57
CA ILE A 70 -31.31 5.98 -16.98
C ILE A 70 -32.28 7.14 -17.18
N THR A 71 -33.14 7.43 -16.20
CA THR A 71 -34.11 8.54 -16.27
C THR A 71 -33.61 9.82 -15.61
N ALA A 72 -32.47 9.78 -14.92
CA ALA A 72 -31.93 10.95 -14.22
C ALA A 72 -31.38 12.00 -15.18
N THR A 73 -31.49 13.25 -14.74
CA THR A 73 -30.96 14.44 -15.41
C THR A 73 -29.83 15.09 -14.62
N ALA A 74 -29.72 14.77 -13.34
CA ALA A 74 -28.67 15.22 -12.44
C ALA A 74 -28.39 14.20 -11.31
N LYS A 75 -27.22 14.32 -10.66
CA LYS A 75 -26.82 13.48 -9.52
C LYS A 75 -27.83 13.52 -8.36
N VAL A 76 -28.53 14.65 -8.16
CA VAL A 76 -29.54 14.83 -7.11
C VAL A 76 -30.74 13.89 -7.28
N ASP A 77 -31.10 13.55 -8.52
CA ASP A 77 -32.24 12.66 -8.83
C ASP A 77 -32.02 11.23 -8.29
N LEU A 78 -30.78 10.89 -7.93
CA LEU A 78 -30.38 9.56 -7.46
C LEU A 78 -30.35 9.42 -5.94
N GLN A 79 -30.34 10.52 -5.18
CA GLN A 79 -30.11 10.51 -3.73
C GLN A 79 -31.14 9.68 -2.95
N HIS A 80 -32.37 9.57 -3.47
CA HIS A 80 -33.46 8.84 -2.82
C HIS A 80 -33.55 7.36 -3.21
N THR A 81 -32.93 6.98 -4.34
CA THR A 81 -33.09 5.63 -4.91
C THR A 81 -31.80 4.82 -4.89
N CYS A 82 -30.66 5.50 -5.04
CA CYS A 82 -29.32 4.90 -5.07
C CYS A 82 -28.55 5.30 -3.81
N ARG A 83 -28.18 4.32 -2.99
CA ARG A 83 -27.35 4.57 -1.80
C ARG A 83 -25.87 4.47 -2.17
N GLN A 84 -25.08 5.47 -1.79
CA GLN A 84 -23.66 5.54 -2.17
C GLN A 84 -22.81 4.37 -1.64
N SER A 85 -23.12 3.85 -0.44
CA SER A 85 -22.40 2.69 0.13
C SER A 85 -22.63 1.39 -0.65
N ASP A 86 -23.74 1.31 -1.38
CA ASP A 86 -24.19 0.07 -2.01
C ASP A 86 -23.75 0.03 -3.49
N GLU A 87 -23.33 1.18 -4.05
CA GLU A 87 -23.07 1.42 -5.48
C GLU A 87 -21.75 2.18 -5.69
N LEU A 88 -20.67 1.72 -5.04
CA LEU A 88 -19.41 2.48 -4.92
C LEU A 88 -18.78 2.85 -6.27
N ASP A 89 -18.64 1.89 -7.18
CA ASP A 89 -18.01 2.11 -8.50
C ASP A 89 -18.85 3.07 -9.35
N PHE A 90 -20.17 2.91 -9.31
CA PHE A 90 -21.11 3.80 -9.97
C PHE A 90 -20.97 5.26 -9.50
N PHE A 91 -20.95 5.51 -8.19
CA PHE A 91 -20.79 6.86 -7.65
C PHE A 91 -19.39 7.43 -7.91
N THR A 92 -18.36 6.57 -7.96
CA THR A 92 -17.00 6.97 -8.35
C THR A 92 -16.96 7.43 -9.81
N CYS A 93 -17.61 6.69 -10.72
CA CYS A 93 -17.76 7.11 -12.11
C CYS A 93 -18.54 8.45 -12.22
N LEU A 94 -19.64 8.63 -11.47
CA LEU A 94 -20.41 9.87 -11.48
C LEU A 94 -19.57 11.09 -11.05
N GLU A 95 -18.75 10.95 -10.01
CA GLU A 95 -17.86 12.02 -9.55
C GLU A 95 -16.78 12.35 -10.59
N LYS A 96 -16.25 11.34 -11.26
CA LYS A 96 -15.30 11.52 -12.38
C LYS A 96 -15.94 12.25 -13.55
N GLN A 97 -17.17 11.90 -13.95
CA GLN A 97 -17.91 12.60 -15.00
C GLN A 97 -18.21 14.06 -14.61
N GLN A 98 -18.65 14.30 -13.37
CA GLN A 98 -18.92 15.65 -12.88
C GLN A 98 -17.66 16.53 -12.88
N THR A 99 -16.55 15.99 -12.39
CA THR A 99 -15.25 16.65 -12.45
C THR A 99 -14.85 16.95 -13.90
N GLY A 100 -15.10 16.00 -14.81
CA GLY A 100 -14.87 16.18 -16.24
C GLY A 100 -15.70 17.30 -16.86
N ASP A 101 -16.97 17.42 -16.49
CA ASP A 101 -17.84 18.50 -16.97
C ASP A 101 -17.39 19.88 -16.49
N GLU A 102 -17.05 20.00 -15.21
CA GLU A 102 -16.51 21.24 -14.63
C GLU A 102 -15.17 21.60 -15.28
N CYS A 103 -14.32 20.61 -15.51
CA CYS A 103 -13.01 20.76 -16.13
C CYS A 103 -13.13 21.21 -17.59
N CYS A 104 -13.83 20.41 -18.40
CA CYS A 104 -13.93 20.57 -19.84
C CYS A 104 -14.88 21.69 -20.25
N GLY A 105 -15.82 22.10 -19.38
CA GLY A 105 -16.67 23.28 -19.60
C GLY A 105 -15.89 24.58 -19.75
N ASN A 106 -14.63 24.62 -19.31
CA ASN A 106 -13.72 25.75 -19.51
C ASN A 106 -13.03 25.77 -20.90
N ALA A 107 -13.32 24.82 -21.78
CA ALA A 107 -12.73 24.74 -23.11
C ALA A 107 -13.25 25.84 -24.03
N ARG A 108 -12.34 26.50 -24.76
CA ARG A 108 -12.69 27.58 -25.70
C ARG A 108 -13.00 27.11 -27.11
N THR A 109 -12.64 25.87 -27.44
CA THR A 109 -12.89 25.27 -28.75
C THR A 109 -13.66 23.97 -28.58
N VAL A 110 -14.52 23.66 -29.55
CA VAL A 110 -15.28 22.40 -29.59
C VAL A 110 -14.34 21.20 -29.59
N GLU A 111 -13.20 21.32 -30.28
CA GLU A 111 -12.20 20.26 -30.31
C GLU A 111 -11.53 20.04 -28.96
N CYS A 112 -11.14 21.11 -28.25
CA CYS A 112 -10.60 21.00 -26.90
C CYS A 112 -11.63 20.39 -25.93
N HIS A 113 -12.89 20.82 -26.02
CA HIS A 113 -13.97 20.28 -25.21
C HIS A 113 -14.14 18.77 -25.44
N ARG A 114 -14.13 18.34 -26.71
CA ARG A 114 -14.28 16.94 -27.11
C ARG A 114 -13.14 16.07 -26.60
N VAL A 115 -11.88 16.45 -26.86
CA VAL A 115 -10.73 15.65 -26.42
C VAL A 115 -10.55 15.67 -24.90
N CYS A 116 -10.94 16.76 -24.23
CA CYS A 116 -10.96 16.83 -22.79
C CYS A 116 -11.98 15.84 -22.20
N ARG A 117 -13.23 15.83 -22.71
CA ARG A 117 -14.26 14.91 -22.19
C ARG A 117 -13.87 13.45 -22.37
N ALA A 118 -13.17 13.10 -23.45
CA ALA A 118 -12.70 11.74 -23.69
C ALA A 118 -11.78 11.22 -22.56
N ILE A 119 -11.03 12.10 -21.88
CA ILE A 119 -10.20 11.74 -20.72
C ILE A 119 -11.02 11.24 -19.54
N PHE A 120 -12.18 11.84 -19.31
CA PHE A 120 -13.04 11.54 -18.18
C PHE A 120 -14.05 10.43 -18.47
N GLN A 121 -14.35 10.16 -19.74
CA GLN A 121 -15.24 9.08 -20.18
C GLN A 121 -14.63 7.69 -20.06
N SER A 122 -13.31 7.55 -20.16
CA SER A 122 -12.63 6.27 -20.01
C SER A 122 -12.49 5.90 -18.53
N GLU A 123 -12.76 4.64 -18.17
CA GLU A 123 -12.41 4.05 -16.87
C GLU A 123 -10.87 4.00 -16.69
N LEU A 124 -10.16 3.79 -17.80
CA LEU A 124 -8.74 3.52 -17.88
C LEU A 124 -7.88 4.79 -17.86
N THR A 125 -6.57 4.61 -17.69
CA THR A 125 -5.61 5.71 -17.70
C THR A 125 -5.53 6.32 -19.10
N PRO A 126 -5.46 7.66 -19.23
CA PRO A 126 -5.43 8.28 -20.54
C PRO A 126 -4.24 7.84 -21.40
N SER A 127 -4.55 7.28 -22.58
CA SER A 127 -3.53 6.81 -23.51
C SER A 127 -2.62 7.94 -23.98
N LYS A 128 -1.44 7.61 -24.50
CA LYS A 128 -0.53 8.58 -25.12
C LYS A 128 -1.20 9.43 -26.20
N GLU A 129 -2.06 8.83 -27.02
CA GLU A 129 -2.82 9.53 -28.06
C GLU A 129 -3.79 10.54 -27.46
N MET A 130 -4.52 10.14 -26.41
CA MET A 130 -5.44 11.03 -25.70
C MET A 130 -4.69 12.19 -25.05
N ARG A 131 -3.57 11.92 -24.37
CA ARG A 131 -2.70 12.94 -23.76
C ARG A 131 -2.17 13.94 -24.79
N THR A 132 -1.67 13.43 -25.92
CA THR A 132 -1.15 14.26 -27.01
C THR A 132 -2.27 15.07 -27.68
N GLY A 133 -3.45 14.48 -27.85
CA GLY A 133 -4.64 15.14 -28.37
C GLY A 133 -5.08 16.33 -27.51
N VAL A 134 -5.10 16.17 -26.18
CA VAL A 134 -5.41 17.26 -25.25
C VAL A 134 -4.37 18.37 -25.33
N VAL A 135 -3.07 18.05 -25.33
CA VAL A 135 -2.01 19.06 -25.46
C VAL A 135 -2.15 19.83 -26.77
N ASN A 136 -2.40 19.15 -27.89
CA ASN A 136 -2.52 19.79 -29.20
C ASN A 136 -3.77 20.68 -29.31
N ALA A 137 -4.91 20.24 -28.80
CA ALA A 137 -6.17 20.97 -28.92
C ALA A 137 -6.34 22.11 -27.89
N CYS A 138 -5.79 21.93 -26.68
CA CYS A 138 -6.09 22.80 -25.53
C CYS A 138 -4.92 23.70 -25.09
N SER A 139 -3.67 23.43 -25.48
CA SER A 139 -2.49 24.15 -24.96
C SER A 139 -2.50 25.66 -25.23
N SER A 140 -2.88 26.08 -26.43
CA SER A 140 -2.89 27.48 -26.84
C SER A 140 -4.18 28.20 -26.49
N SER A 141 -5.30 27.49 -26.55
CA SER A 141 -6.64 28.09 -26.48
C SER A 141 -7.24 28.07 -25.06
N SER A 142 -6.91 27.07 -24.24
CA SER A 142 -7.69 26.71 -23.04
C SER A 142 -6.78 26.35 -21.85
N PRO A 143 -6.02 27.30 -21.28
CA PRO A 143 -5.05 27.03 -20.20
C PRO A 143 -5.70 26.54 -18.89
N LYS A 144 -6.95 26.92 -18.61
CA LYS A 144 -7.71 26.43 -17.45
C LYS A 144 -7.98 24.93 -17.54
N VAL A 145 -8.35 24.45 -18.74
CA VAL A 145 -8.52 23.02 -19.02
C VAL A 145 -7.19 22.29 -18.86
N MET A 146 -6.11 22.82 -19.42
CA MET A 146 -4.78 22.22 -19.28
C MET A 146 -4.31 22.10 -17.84
N HIS A 147 -4.59 23.09 -16.99
CA HIS A 147 -4.25 23.03 -15.57
C HIS A 147 -5.06 21.96 -14.83
N CYS A 148 -6.36 21.89 -15.11
CA CYS A 148 -7.27 20.92 -14.50
C CYS A 148 -6.94 19.47 -14.92
N VAL A 149 -6.76 19.23 -16.22
CA VAL A 149 -6.47 17.90 -16.77
C VAL A 149 -5.07 17.40 -16.36
N LYS A 150 -4.16 18.30 -15.96
CA LYS A 150 -2.76 17.98 -15.62
C LYS A 150 -2.62 16.83 -14.64
N ASN A 151 -3.46 16.75 -13.60
CA ASN A 151 -3.41 15.68 -12.60
C ASN A 151 -3.91 14.33 -13.14
N PHE A 152 -4.80 14.35 -14.13
CA PHE A 152 -5.36 13.17 -14.78
C PHE A 152 -4.49 12.65 -15.93
N THR A 153 -3.64 13.52 -16.50
CA THR A 153 -2.69 13.17 -17.57
C THR A 153 -1.24 13.04 -17.08
N LYS A 154 -0.99 13.20 -15.78
CA LYS A 154 0.35 13.08 -15.20
C LYS A 154 0.68 11.59 -15.09
N VAL A 155 1.67 11.15 -15.86
CA VAL A 155 2.06 9.73 -15.88
C VAL A 155 3.48 9.60 -15.36
N ALA A 156 3.72 8.54 -14.59
CA ALA A 156 5.06 8.13 -14.17
C ALA A 156 5.97 7.93 -15.41
N PRO A 157 7.28 8.13 -15.28
CA PRO A 157 8.22 8.03 -16.40
C PRO A 157 8.14 6.65 -17.07
N VAL A 158 8.32 6.61 -18.40
CA VAL A 158 8.33 5.38 -19.20
C VAL A 158 9.51 4.51 -18.77
N VAL A 159 9.24 3.34 -18.19
CA VAL A 159 10.26 2.38 -17.75
C VAL A 159 10.60 1.42 -18.89
N ASN A 160 11.81 0.86 -18.88
CA ASN A 160 12.23 -0.16 -19.83
C ASN A 160 11.59 -1.52 -19.48
N ASN A 161 10.51 -1.86 -20.18
CA ASN A 161 9.64 -3.00 -19.89
C ASN A 161 10.07 -4.33 -20.53
N HIS A 162 11.21 -4.35 -21.23
CA HIS A 162 11.77 -5.56 -21.82
C HIS A 162 12.11 -6.65 -20.80
N LYS A 163 12.31 -6.29 -19.53
CA LYS A 163 12.61 -7.23 -18.44
C LYS A 163 11.45 -8.20 -18.16
N HIS A 164 10.20 -7.78 -18.41
CA HIS A 164 9.00 -8.56 -18.13
C HIS A 164 8.50 -9.39 -19.32
N LEU A 165 9.21 -9.39 -20.46
CA LEU A 165 8.82 -10.13 -21.67
C LEU A 165 8.65 -11.64 -21.42
N HIS A 166 9.44 -12.19 -20.50
CA HIS A 166 9.39 -13.60 -20.10
C HIS A 166 8.11 -13.95 -19.32
N CYS A 167 7.41 -12.95 -18.75
CA CYS A 167 6.14 -13.17 -18.07
C CYS A 167 5.00 -13.42 -19.05
N CYS A 168 5.06 -12.89 -20.27
CA CYS A 168 4.06 -13.14 -21.31
C CYS A 168 3.95 -14.62 -21.69
N ASP A 169 5.00 -15.42 -21.47
CA ASP A 169 4.96 -16.88 -21.68
C ASP A 169 4.09 -17.61 -20.66
N LYS A 170 3.70 -16.96 -19.56
CA LYS A 170 2.80 -17.47 -18.52
C LYS A 170 1.34 -17.00 -18.70
N ALA A 171 1.04 -16.36 -19.83
CA ALA A 171 -0.31 -15.90 -20.16
C ALA A 171 -1.33 -17.06 -20.23
N PRO A 172 -2.58 -16.82 -19.81
CA PRO A 172 -3.63 -17.85 -19.78
C PRO A 172 -4.09 -18.30 -21.18
N ASN A 173 -3.96 -17.46 -22.20
CA ASN A 173 -4.40 -17.73 -23.57
C ASN A 173 -3.49 -17.02 -24.61
N LEU A 174 -3.62 -17.41 -25.87
CA LEU A 174 -2.78 -16.91 -26.97
C LEU A 174 -3.02 -15.40 -27.26
N GLU A 175 -4.26 -14.94 -27.13
CA GLU A 175 -4.67 -13.54 -27.34
C GLU A 175 -4.02 -12.60 -26.31
N CYS A 176 -4.01 -13.02 -25.05
CA CYS A 176 -3.30 -12.36 -23.97
C CYS A 176 -1.78 -12.41 -24.17
N LYS A 177 -1.24 -13.54 -24.63
CA LYS A 177 0.21 -13.66 -24.90
C LYS A 177 0.67 -12.65 -25.96
N GLU A 178 -0.07 -12.55 -27.07
CA GLU A 178 0.23 -11.61 -28.15
C GLU A 178 0.06 -10.15 -27.71
N SER A 179 -1.03 -9.84 -27.01
CA SER A 179 -1.26 -8.52 -26.43
C SER A 179 -0.16 -8.14 -25.43
N CYS A 180 0.28 -9.08 -24.59
CA CYS A 180 1.38 -8.88 -23.65
C CYS A 180 2.71 -8.56 -24.34
N HIS A 181 3.11 -9.33 -25.35
CA HIS A 181 4.34 -9.04 -26.09
C HIS A 181 4.27 -7.69 -26.81
N LYS A 182 3.10 -7.32 -27.35
CA LYS A 182 2.87 -6.05 -28.03
C LYS A 182 2.98 -4.87 -27.05
N SER A 183 2.33 -4.97 -25.89
CA SER A 183 2.33 -3.93 -24.84
C SER A 183 3.71 -3.72 -24.22
N LEU A 184 4.46 -4.79 -23.96
CA LEU A 184 5.81 -4.69 -23.36
C LEU A 184 6.92 -4.25 -24.33
N ARG A 185 6.72 -4.43 -25.64
CA ARG A 185 7.62 -3.87 -26.67
C ARG A 185 7.32 -2.41 -26.97
N ALA A 186 6.14 -1.92 -26.58
CA ALA A 186 5.76 -0.53 -26.75
C ALA A 186 6.31 0.34 -25.60
N LYS A 187 6.65 1.60 -25.91
CA LYS A 187 7.11 2.59 -24.92
C LYS A 187 5.90 3.18 -24.17
N LEU A 188 5.26 2.35 -23.36
CA LEU A 188 4.08 2.65 -22.56
C LEU A 188 4.42 2.71 -21.08
N THR A 189 3.56 3.34 -20.27
CA THR A 189 3.71 3.33 -18.81
C THR A 189 3.16 2.04 -18.20
N ASP A 190 3.52 1.75 -16.95
CA ASP A 190 3.12 0.51 -16.27
C ASP A 190 1.59 0.37 -16.21
N GLN A 191 0.89 1.48 -15.96
CA GLN A 191 -0.57 1.51 -15.95
C GLN A 191 -1.16 1.31 -17.35
N GLU A 192 -0.57 1.91 -18.40
CA GLU A 192 -0.99 1.67 -19.79
C GLU A 192 -0.75 0.21 -20.20
N ILE A 193 0.29 -0.44 -19.67
CA ILE A 193 0.54 -1.87 -19.91
C ILE A 193 -0.53 -2.72 -19.24
N ILE A 194 -0.87 -2.45 -17.98
CA ILE A 194 -1.91 -3.18 -17.25
C ILE A 194 -3.25 -3.05 -17.96
N ASP A 195 -3.62 -1.83 -18.36
CA ASP A 195 -4.87 -1.55 -19.05
C ASP A 195 -4.94 -2.30 -20.41
N ASN A 196 -3.85 -2.27 -21.21
CA ASN A 196 -3.79 -3.01 -22.48
C ASN A 196 -3.78 -4.54 -22.31
N LEU A 197 -3.22 -5.05 -21.20
CA LEU A 197 -3.24 -6.47 -20.87
C LEU A 197 -4.67 -6.91 -20.50
N GLN A 198 -5.37 -6.11 -19.70
CA GLN A 198 -6.76 -6.36 -19.34
C GLN A 198 -7.67 -6.38 -20.57
N GLU A 199 -7.56 -5.38 -21.45
CA GLU A 199 -8.29 -5.32 -22.72
C GLU A 199 -7.91 -6.46 -23.67
N GLY A 200 -6.64 -6.87 -23.66
CA GLY A 200 -6.10 -7.98 -24.45
C GLY A 200 -6.46 -9.38 -23.95
N GLY A 201 -7.40 -9.51 -23.02
CA GLY A 201 -7.89 -10.80 -22.54
C GLY A 201 -7.03 -11.47 -21.46
N CYS A 202 -6.14 -10.72 -20.80
CA CYS A 202 -5.32 -11.20 -19.68
C CYS A 202 -6.02 -11.12 -18.32
N GLY A 203 -7.25 -10.59 -18.26
CA GLY A 203 -7.99 -10.45 -17.00
C GLY A 203 -7.40 -9.38 -16.07
N PRO A 204 -8.08 -9.07 -14.96
CA PRO A 204 -7.59 -8.11 -13.98
C PRO A 204 -6.33 -8.62 -13.25
N PRO A 205 -5.47 -7.72 -12.73
CA PRO A 205 -4.22 -8.08 -12.06
C PRO A 205 -4.48 -8.78 -10.73
N LEU A 206 -4.72 -10.08 -10.80
CA LEU A 206 -5.08 -10.93 -9.69
C LEU A 206 -3.85 -11.68 -9.15
N PRO A 207 -3.57 -11.63 -7.83
CA PRO A 207 -2.38 -12.26 -7.25
C PRO A 207 -2.27 -13.78 -7.41
N HIS A 208 -3.35 -14.46 -7.80
CA HIS A 208 -3.38 -15.91 -8.00
C HIS A 208 -3.08 -16.33 -9.46
N GLU A 209 -3.02 -15.37 -10.39
CA GLU A 209 -2.77 -15.66 -11.80
C GLU A 209 -1.27 -15.67 -12.13
N LYS A 210 -0.81 -16.70 -12.84
CA LYS A 210 0.63 -16.96 -13.09
C LYS A 210 1.32 -15.85 -13.89
N LEU A 211 0.60 -15.21 -14.81
CA LEU A 211 1.07 -14.05 -15.57
C LEU A 211 1.35 -12.87 -14.62
N TRP A 212 0.34 -12.49 -13.84
CA TRP A 212 0.39 -11.37 -12.91
C TRP A 212 1.36 -11.61 -11.76
N GLN A 213 1.45 -12.83 -11.23
CA GLN A 213 2.48 -13.23 -10.28
C GLN A 213 3.88 -12.97 -10.82
N CYS A 214 4.15 -13.30 -12.08
CA CYS A 214 5.44 -13.05 -12.70
C CYS A 214 5.70 -11.56 -12.90
N PHE A 215 4.71 -10.77 -13.31
CA PHE A 215 4.86 -9.31 -13.39
C PHE A 215 5.17 -8.70 -12.03
N LEU A 216 4.48 -9.14 -10.98
CA LEU A 216 4.66 -8.68 -9.60
C LEU A 216 5.99 -9.15 -9.00
N GLN A 217 6.45 -10.36 -9.34
CA GLN A 217 7.71 -10.94 -8.86
C GLN A 217 8.92 -10.44 -9.65
N GLY A 218 8.80 -10.23 -10.96
CA GLY A 218 9.88 -9.75 -11.84
C GLY A 218 10.30 -8.31 -11.54
N ALA A 219 9.40 -7.51 -10.95
CA ALA A 219 9.72 -6.20 -10.39
C ALA A 219 10.64 -6.29 -9.15
N SER A 220 10.76 -7.47 -8.53
CA SER A 220 11.52 -7.69 -7.29
C SER A 220 12.97 -8.17 -7.50
N GLU A 221 13.38 -8.63 -8.69
CA GLU A 221 14.68 -9.30 -8.85
C GLU A 221 15.80 -8.49 -9.51
N VAL A 222 15.57 -7.29 -10.06
CA VAL A 222 16.68 -6.43 -10.54
C VAL A 222 16.41 -4.95 -10.29
N SER A 223 16.29 -4.60 -9.01
CA SER A 223 16.53 -3.27 -8.46
C SER A 223 16.92 -3.42 -7.00
N SER A 224 18.20 -3.21 -6.69
CA SER A 224 18.64 -2.88 -5.34
C SER A 224 18.01 -1.56 -4.90
N SER A 225 16.88 -1.63 -4.19
CA SER A 225 16.49 -0.79 -3.04
C SER A 225 15.04 -1.12 -2.62
N PRO A 226 14.76 -1.21 -1.32
CA PRO A 226 13.46 -1.60 -0.79
C PRO A 226 12.60 -0.36 -0.51
N VAL A 227 11.38 -0.27 -1.05
CA VAL A 227 10.13 0.02 -0.31
C VAL A 227 8.96 -0.44 -1.20
N ASP A 228 7.88 -0.90 -0.55
CA ASP A 228 6.57 -1.31 -1.08
C ASP A 228 6.35 -2.82 -1.27
N ARG A 229 6.60 -3.55 -0.19
CA ARG A 229 5.56 -4.44 0.33
C ARG A 229 4.53 -3.57 1.05
N GLU A 230 3.31 -3.47 0.52
CA GLU A 230 2.13 -3.54 1.38
C GLU A 230 0.88 -3.95 0.58
N VAL A 231 0.48 -5.20 0.84
CA VAL A 231 -0.88 -5.65 0.68
C VAL A 231 -1.73 -4.92 1.73
N SER A 232 -2.76 -4.23 1.25
CA SER A 232 -4.08 -4.12 1.88
C SER A 232 -4.13 -4.14 3.42
N LEU A 233 -3.59 -3.11 4.05
CA LEU A 233 -4.06 -2.69 5.38
C LEU A 233 -5.02 -1.51 5.22
N SER A 234 -6.16 -1.66 5.87
CA SER A 234 -7.36 -0.83 5.89
C SER A 234 -7.12 0.69 5.75
N ARG A 235 -7.84 1.30 4.80
CA ARG A 235 -8.05 2.75 4.62
C ARG A 235 -8.50 3.52 5.89
N ILE A 236 -8.83 2.80 6.96
CA ILE A 236 -9.28 3.32 8.26
C ILE A 236 -8.10 3.69 9.18
N ASP A 237 -6.89 3.15 8.96
CA ASP A 237 -5.72 3.43 9.82
C ASP A 237 -4.98 4.74 9.48
N ARG A 238 -5.15 5.25 8.25
CA ARG A 238 -4.45 6.48 7.79
C ARG A 238 -4.92 7.77 8.47
N MET A 239 -6.10 7.80 9.08
CA MET A 239 -6.57 9.00 9.78
C MET A 239 -6.14 9.05 11.25
N GLY A 240 -5.75 7.91 11.85
CA GLY A 240 -5.29 7.82 13.24
C GLY A 240 -3.78 7.98 13.40
N MET A 241 -3.00 7.46 12.44
CA MET A 241 -1.55 7.27 12.56
C MET A 241 -0.72 8.53 12.24
N ASP A 242 -1.22 9.44 11.39
CA ASP A 242 -0.51 10.68 11.06
C ASP A 242 -0.48 11.67 12.24
N SER A 243 -1.46 11.65 13.14
CA SER A 243 -1.49 12.58 14.29
C SER A 243 -0.32 12.36 15.28
N ALA A 244 0.02 11.10 15.55
CA ALA A 244 1.13 10.73 16.43
C ALA A 244 2.49 10.99 15.78
N LYS A 245 2.66 10.65 14.50
CA LYS A 245 3.89 10.98 13.75
C LYS A 245 4.09 12.49 13.60
N LEU A 246 3.00 13.24 13.36
CA LEU A 246 3.02 14.71 13.36
C LEU A 246 3.40 15.29 14.73
N HIS A 247 2.95 14.68 15.84
CA HIS A 247 3.39 15.07 17.18
C HIS A 247 4.90 14.89 17.37
N CYS A 248 5.46 13.76 16.88
CA CYS A 248 6.89 13.52 16.90
C CYS A 248 7.69 14.57 16.11
N CYS A 249 7.16 15.11 15.00
CA CYS A 249 7.84 16.18 14.26
C CYS A 249 8.17 17.42 15.10
N TYR A 250 7.39 17.71 16.16
CA TYR A 250 7.68 18.81 17.08
C TYR A 250 8.84 18.54 18.05
N LYS A 251 9.30 17.29 18.14
CA LYS A 251 10.46 16.86 18.92
C LYS A 251 11.79 17.01 18.17
N ALA A 252 11.75 17.38 16.89
CA ALA A 252 12.94 17.62 16.09
C ALA A 252 13.79 18.76 16.66
N VAL A 253 15.11 18.55 16.67
CA VAL A 253 16.10 19.50 17.18
C VAL A 253 16.33 20.63 16.17
N SER A 254 16.36 20.30 14.88
CA SER A 254 16.53 21.23 13.76
C SER A 254 15.18 21.75 13.26
N PRO A 255 15.02 23.08 13.11
CA PRO A 255 13.85 23.67 12.48
C PRO A 255 13.64 23.21 11.02
N ALA A 256 14.72 22.87 10.31
CA ALA A 256 14.64 22.35 8.95
C ALA A 256 14.00 20.96 8.94
N CYS A 257 14.44 20.08 9.85
CA CYS A 257 13.90 18.72 9.98
C CYS A 257 12.47 18.69 10.49
N ARG A 258 12.12 19.58 11.42
CA ARG A 258 10.72 19.77 11.84
C ARG A 258 9.81 20.08 10.65
N ARG A 259 10.20 21.04 9.79
CA ARG A 259 9.43 21.42 8.60
C ARG A 259 9.31 20.27 7.60
N LEU A 260 10.39 19.54 7.39
CA LEU A 260 10.45 18.44 6.44
C LEU A 260 9.58 17.27 6.92
N CYS A 261 9.70 16.87 8.19
CA CYS A 261 8.83 15.89 8.86
C CYS A 261 7.34 16.24 8.73
N LEU A 262 6.95 17.48 9.06
CA LEU A 262 5.55 17.92 8.95
C LEU A 262 5.03 17.88 7.51
N LYS A 263 5.90 18.19 6.52
CA LYS A 263 5.55 18.09 5.10
C LYS A 263 5.36 16.63 4.66
N THR A 264 6.22 15.75 5.16
CA THR A 264 6.21 14.31 4.89
C THR A 264 4.96 13.63 5.43
N PHE A 265 4.59 13.88 6.69
CA PHE A 265 3.43 13.26 7.34
C PHE A 265 2.10 14.03 7.21
N SER A 266 2.06 15.11 6.42
CA SER A 266 0.80 15.82 6.16
C SER A 266 0.11 15.36 4.89
N ASN A 267 0.76 15.48 3.72
CA ASN A 267 0.19 15.09 2.41
C ASN A 267 1.25 14.84 1.31
N GLU A 268 2.54 15.05 1.59
CA GLU A 268 3.61 15.01 0.58
C GLU A 268 4.66 13.90 0.82
N TRP A 269 4.26 12.83 1.53
CA TRP A 269 5.11 11.67 1.83
C TRP A 269 6.00 11.25 0.66
N THR A 270 5.40 10.89 -0.48
CA THR A 270 6.10 10.37 -1.66
C THR A 270 7.10 11.33 -2.29
N LYS A 271 6.99 12.64 -2.05
CA LYS A 271 7.89 13.65 -2.62
C LYS A 271 8.96 14.12 -1.65
N SER A 272 8.73 13.98 -0.36
CA SER A 272 9.58 14.55 0.70
C SER A 272 10.23 13.52 1.59
N TRP A 273 9.86 12.24 1.46
CA TRP A 273 10.44 11.14 2.23
C TRP A 273 11.94 10.99 2.00
N GLU A 274 12.40 10.99 0.75
CA GLU A 274 13.84 10.84 0.46
C GLU A 274 14.67 11.97 1.09
N ASP A 275 14.20 13.21 0.95
CA ASP A 275 14.84 14.37 1.57
C ASP A 275 14.79 14.25 3.11
N PHE A 276 13.67 13.79 3.67
CA PHE A 276 13.48 13.64 5.11
C PHE A 276 14.38 12.55 5.71
N ASP A 277 14.42 11.37 5.09
CA ASP A 277 15.25 10.26 5.50
C ASP A 277 16.73 10.65 5.45
N LYS A 278 17.18 11.20 4.32
CA LYS A 278 18.56 11.60 4.13
C LYS A 278 18.95 12.78 5.01
N ASP A 279 18.19 13.87 5.03
CA ASP A 279 18.63 15.10 5.68
C ASP A 279 18.26 15.16 7.16
N CYS A 280 17.46 14.23 7.68
CA CYS A 280 17.04 14.22 9.08
C CYS A 280 17.24 12.88 9.76
N LEU A 281 16.64 11.79 9.27
CA LEU A 281 16.75 10.48 9.93
C LEU A 281 18.17 9.90 9.87
N SER A 282 18.96 10.29 8.86
CA SER A 282 20.38 9.91 8.78
C SER A 282 21.30 10.77 9.65
N GLN A 283 20.82 11.89 10.20
CA GLN A 283 21.63 12.82 10.99
C GLN A 283 21.74 12.41 12.46
N LEU A 284 22.96 12.39 12.99
CA LEU A 284 23.26 12.07 14.40
C LEU A 284 22.62 13.05 15.41
N SER A 285 22.22 14.25 14.99
CA SER A 285 21.64 15.26 15.86
C SER A 285 20.13 15.09 16.10
N GLU A 286 19.44 14.28 15.28
CA GLU A 286 17.97 14.16 15.29
C GLU A 286 17.47 12.87 15.98
N THR A 287 18.26 12.30 16.88
CA THR A 287 17.95 11.03 17.57
C THR A 287 16.64 11.07 18.37
N VAL A 288 16.25 12.21 18.92
CA VAL A 288 14.99 12.37 19.67
C VAL A 288 13.76 12.27 18.75
N LEU A 289 13.85 12.85 17.54
CA LEU A 289 12.81 12.74 16.52
C LEU A 289 12.70 11.30 16.01
N GLU A 290 13.84 10.71 15.64
CA GLU A 290 13.93 9.34 15.13
C GLU A 290 13.34 8.34 16.14
N ASN A 291 13.73 8.42 17.41
CA ASN A 291 13.23 7.54 18.46
C ASN A 291 11.71 7.66 18.65
N CYS A 292 11.17 8.89 18.64
CA CYS A 292 9.73 9.11 18.75
C CYS A 292 8.97 8.49 17.57
N LEU A 293 9.46 8.67 16.34
CA LEU A 293 8.84 8.09 15.15
C LEU A 293 8.86 6.56 15.19
N ASN A 294 9.99 5.97 15.60
CA ASN A 294 10.12 4.53 15.76
C ASN A 294 9.16 3.97 16.83
N GLU A 295 8.92 4.68 17.94
CA GLU A 295 7.91 4.31 18.96
C GLU A 295 6.48 4.33 18.46
N VAL A 296 6.14 5.28 17.58
CA VAL A 296 4.81 5.36 16.97
C VAL A 296 4.63 4.27 15.90
N GLU A 297 5.69 3.93 15.18
CA GLU A 297 5.65 2.94 14.10
C GLU A 297 5.70 1.49 14.60
N GLU A 298 6.62 1.20 15.53
CA GLU A 298 6.83 -0.13 16.08
C GLU A 298 6.92 -0.04 17.62
N PRO A 299 5.78 0.03 18.33
CA PRO A 299 5.78 0.16 19.78
C PRO A 299 6.41 -1.06 20.46
N CYS A 300 7.10 -0.85 21.57
CA CYS A 300 7.72 -1.94 22.32
C CYS A 300 6.67 -2.80 23.05
N GLU A 301 6.67 -4.10 22.79
CA GLU A 301 5.75 -5.07 23.37
C GLU A 301 6.43 -5.98 24.40
N LEU A 302 5.67 -6.51 25.35
CA LEU A 302 6.18 -7.45 26.34
C LEU A 302 6.42 -8.84 25.74
N GLY A 303 7.59 -9.39 26.07
CA GLY A 303 7.93 -10.79 25.81
C GLY A 303 8.37 -11.09 24.39
N CYS A 304 9.17 -12.14 24.26
CA CYS A 304 9.51 -12.73 22.98
C CYS A 304 9.67 -14.25 23.11
N ASP A 305 9.13 -14.99 22.15
CA ASP A 305 9.17 -16.46 22.10
C ASP A 305 8.98 -16.97 20.66
N GLY A 306 9.33 -18.24 20.42
CA GLY A 306 9.15 -18.91 19.13
C GLY A 306 10.22 -18.63 18.07
N LEU A 307 11.33 -17.97 18.44
CA LEU A 307 12.45 -17.71 17.54
C LEU A 307 13.37 -18.94 17.43
N GLY A 308 13.76 -19.31 16.21
CA GLY A 308 14.68 -20.42 15.96
C GLY A 308 16.15 -19.97 15.94
N TYR A 309 16.48 -18.96 15.14
CA TYR A 309 17.86 -18.49 14.97
C TYR A 309 18.32 -17.61 16.14
N CYS A 310 17.49 -16.66 16.56
CA CYS A 310 17.66 -15.73 17.68
C CYS A 310 17.12 -16.31 18.99
N SER A 311 17.37 -17.60 19.23
CA SER A 311 16.81 -18.36 20.35
C SER A 311 17.08 -17.76 21.75
N ASN A 312 18.17 -17.00 21.92
CA ASN A 312 18.54 -16.37 23.19
C ASN A 312 17.56 -15.26 23.64
N PHE A 313 16.72 -14.78 22.72
CA PHE A 313 15.67 -13.80 22.98
C PHE A 313 14.36 -14.44 23.46
N ASN A 314 14.22 -15.76 23.30
CA ASN A 314 13.04 -16.48 23.79
C ASN A 314 12.98 -16.51 25.31
N ASN A 315 11.77 -16.76 25.83
CA ASN A 315 11.51 -16.94 27.27
C ASN A 315 11.91 -15.72 28.12
N ARG A 316 11.70 -14.51 27.60
CA ARG A 316 11.96 -13.25 28.32
C ARG A 316 10.65 -12.45 28.50
N PRO A 317 9.68 -12.94 29.29
CA PRO A 317 8.30 -12.42 29.33
C PRO A 317 8.17 -11.01 29.92
N THR A 318 9.18 -10.54 30.67
CA THR A 318 9.15 -9.20 31.30
C THR A 318 10.00 -8.17 30.57
N GLU A 319 10.72 -8.58 29.54
CA GLU A 319 11.50 -7.68 28.68
C GLU A 319 10.64 -7.17 27.52
N LEU A 320 11.08 -6.06 26.92
CA LEU A 320 10.33 -5.40 25.86
C LEU A 320 11.06 -5.58 24.52
N PHE A 321 10.31 -5.79 23.43
CA PHE A 321 10.83 -6.00 22.08
C PHE A 321 9.92 -5.34 21.05
N ARG A 322 10.46 -4.81 19.95
CA ARG A 322 9.64 -4.20 18.87
C ARG A 322 9.23 -5.21 17.79
N SER A 323 10.03 -6.23 17.54
CA SER A 323 9.76 -7.19 16.45
C SER A 323 10.09 -8.62 16.86
N CYS A 324 9.17 -9.28 17.55
CA CYS A 324 9.30 -10.69 17.88
C CYS A 324 8.49 -11.56 16.90
N THR A 325 9.04 -11.75 15.70
CA THR A 325 8.39 -12.51 14.61
C THR A 325 9.35 -13.48 13.94
N SER A 326 8.83 -14.52 13.30
CA SER A 326 9.65 -15.46 12.53
C SER A 326 10.34 -14.78 11.34
N GLN A 327 9.73 -13.74 10.78
CA GLN A 327 10.31 -12.95 9.69
C GLN A 327 11.56 -12.19 10.16
N ALA A 328 11.51 -11.59 11.36
CA ALA A 328 12.67 -10.92 11.95
C ALA A 328 13.78 -11.91 12.31
N ASP A 329 13.41 -13.11 12.76
CA ASP A 329 14.34 -14.22 13.03
C ASP A 329 15.10 -14.67 11.76
N ASP A 330 14.37 -14.88 10.67
CA ASP A 330 14.95 -15.25 9.38
C ASP A 330 15.78 -14.11 8.77
N ALA A 331 15.36 -12.85 8.95
CA ALA A 331 16.12 -11.68 8.52
C ALA A 331 17.48 -11.60 9.24
N ALA A 332 17.53 -11.87 10.54
CA ALA A 332 18.78 -11.86 11.30
C ALA A 332 19.76 -12.94 10.79
N ARG A 333 19.23 -14.11 10.40
CA ARG A 333 20.03 -15.16 9.76
C ARG A 333 20.59 -14.72 8.41
N TYR A 334 19.77 -14.06 7.60
CA TYR A 334 20.18 -13.56 6.29
C TYR A 334 21.26 -12.48 6.42
N ASP A 335 21.11 -11.56 7.36
CA ASP A 335 22.06 -10.47 7.61
C ASP A 335 23.47 -10.98 7.91
N VAL A 336 23.59 -11.97 8.82
CA VAL A 336 24.89 -12.58 9.13
C VAL A 336 25.51 -13.24 7.89
N ALA A 337 24.71 -13.93 7.09
CA ALA A 337 25.20 -14.55 5.85
C ALA A 337 25.67 -13.49 4.84
N LEU A 338 24.95 -12.38 4.73
CA LEU A 338 25.28 -11.26 3.85
C LEU A 338 26.58 -10.58 4.28
N TRP A 339 26.74 -10.28 5.57
CA TRP A 339 27.94 -9.62 6.11
C TRP A 339 29.18 -10.50 5.97
N ALA A 340 29.03 -11.82 6.12
CA ALA A 340 30.11 -12.78 5.89
C ALA A 340 30.60 -12.78 4.42
N GLN A 341 29.71 -12.51 3.46
CA GLN A 341 30.04 -12.47 2.03
C GLN A 341 30.57 -11.09 1.58
N GLN A 342 29.92 -10.01 2.00
CA GLN A 342 30.23 -8.66 1.53
C GLN A 342 31.34 -7.97 2.35
N GLY A 343 31.53 -8.37 3.61
CA GLY A 343 32.53 -7.76 4.50
C GLY A 343 32.25 -6.29 4.82
N THR A 344 30.98 -5.87 4.73
CA THR A 344 30.49 -4.52 5.04
C THR A 344 29.08 -4.61 5.65
N LEU A 345 28.88 -3.92 6.76
CA LEU A 345 27.59 -3.67 7.39
C LEU A 345 27.05 -2.32 6.89
N SER A 346 25.89 -2.34 6.24
CA SER A 346 25.22 -1.14 5.72
C SER A 346 24.13 -0.70 6.70
N LEU A 347 24.30 0.50 7.27
CA LEU A 347 23.32 1.17 8.11
C LEU A 347 22.86 2.47 7.40
N PRO A 348 21.69 3.04 7.72
CA PRO A 348 21.24 4.29 7.12
C PRO A 348 22.29 5.40 7.25
N GLY A 349 22.82 5.89 6.12
CA GLY A 349 23.87 6.91 6.08
C GLY A 349 25.27 6.47 6.56
N LEU A 350 25.53 5.17 6.78
CA LEU A 350 26.82 4.69 7.28
C LEU A 350 27.16 3.29 6.76
N GLN A 351 28.35 3.11 6.18
CA GLN A 351 28.88 1.80 5.81
C GLN A 351 30.08 1.44 6.69
N LEU A 352 29.99 0.32 7.39
CA LEU A 352 30.99 -0.17 8.32
C LEU A 352 31.70 -1.39 7.72
N PRO A 353 32.96 -1.29 7.28
CA PRO A 353 33.75 -2.42 6.83
C PRO A 353 34.08 -3.33 8.01
N VAL A 354 33.65 -4.58 7.91
CA VAL A 354 33.89 -5.59 8.94
C VAL A 354 34.92 -6.60 8.44
N ARG A 355 35.75 -7.09 9.35
CA ARG A 355 36.61 -8.24 9.09
C ARG A 355 35.75 -9.49 8.90
N ASN A 356 36.35 -10.61 8.50
CA ASN A 356 35.61 -11.85 8.33
C ASN A 356 34.96 -12.28 9.65
N ILE A 357 33.64 -12.06 9.78
CA ILE A 357 32.86 -12.28 10.99
C ILE A 357 32.75 -13.76 11.37
N SER A 358 32.95 -14.67 10.41
CA SER A 358 33.01 -16.12 10.69
C SER A 358 34.29 -16.50 11.44
N ARG A 359 35.33 -15.65 11.39
CA ARG A 359 36.57 -15.81 12.18
C ARG A 359 36.63 -14.88 13.37
N CYS A 360 36.01 -13.72 13.25
CA CYS A 360 36.02 -12.67 14.26
C CYS A 360 34.67 -12.63 14.96
N SER A 361 34.59 -13.26 16.15
CA SER A 361 33.44 -13.18 17.08
C SER A 361 32.07 -13.59 16.50
N PRO A 362 31.90 -14.82 16.00
CA PRO A 362 30.68 -15.25 15.28
C PRO A 362 29.40 -15.14 16.13
N GLU A 363 29.46 -15.50 17.42
CA GLU A 363 28.30 -15.42 18.32
C GLU A 363 27.91 -13.97 18.64
N THR A 364 28.89 -13.07 18.73
CA THR A 364 28.66 -11.63 18.92
C THR A 364 27.94 -11.03 17.70
N TRP A 365 28.39 -11.36 16.48
CA TRP A 365 27.74 -10.89 15.25
C TRP A 365 26.34 -11.49 15.05
N LYS A 366 26.13 -12.75 15.43
CA LYS A 366 24.80 -13.35 15.52
C LYS A 366 23.91 -12.54 16.46
N THR A 367 24.39 -12.23 17.66
CA THR A 367 23.65 -11.45 18.66
C THR A 367 23.32 -10.06 18.14
N ILE A 368 24.25 -9.39 17.44
CA ILE A 368 24.03 -8.08 16.85
C ILE A 368 22.95 -8.12 15.76
N ALA A 369 22.99 -9.10 14.86
CA ALA A 369 21.94 -9.29 13.86
C ALA A 369 20.57 -9.46 14.51
N CYS A 370 20.51 -10.29 15.57
CA CYS A 370 19.28 -10.45 16.34
C CYS A 370 18.82 -9.16 17.02
N ILE A 371 19.72 -8.33 17.57
CA ILE A 371 19.34 -7.05 18.19
C ILE A 371 18.81 -6.06 17.15
N LEU A 372 19.41 -6.02 15.95
CA LEU A 372 18.96 -5.13 14.89
C LEU A 372 17.56 -5.52 14.36
N GLN A 373 17.27 -6.82 14.30
CA GLN A 373 16.00 -7.31 13.77
C GLN A 373 14.91 -7.43 14.83
N ILE A 374 15.22 -7.99 16.01
CA ILE A 374 14.26 -8.19 17.11
C ILE A 374 14.02 -6.90 17.90
N LYS A 375 15.01 -6.00 17.92
CA LYS A 375 14.96 -4.66 18.53
C LYS A 375 14.45 -4.70 19.98
N PRO A 376 15.24 -5.23 20.92
CA PRO A 376 14.92 -5.11 22.34
C PRO A 376 14.76 -3.64 22.74
N CYS A 377 13.97 -3.39 23.78
CA CYS A 377 13.72 -2.06 24.32
C CYS A 377 14.02 -2.03 25.82
N HIS A 378 14.55 -0.90 26.27
CA HIS A 378 14.68 -0.65 27.70
C HIS A 378 13.32 -0.31 28.34
N LYS A 379 13.03 -0.89 29.52
CA LYS A 379 11.71 -0.83 30.20
C LYS A 379 11.20 0.57 30.53
N ARG A 380 12.09 1.55 30.72
CA ARG A 380 11.72 2.92 31.14
C ARG A 380 11.78 3.94 30.02
N SER A 381 12.73 3.77 29.10
CA SER A 381 13.03 4.75 28.06
C SER A 381 12.54 4.31 26.70
N HIS A 382 12.14 3.05 26.55
CA HIS A 382 11.76 2.43 25.27
C HIS A 382 12.85 2.51 24.19
N SER A 383 14.06 2.97 24.56
CA SER A 383 15.23 3.07 23.70
C SER A 383 15.77 1.68 23.35
N ASN A 384 16.29 1.56 22.13
CA ASN A 384 16.96 0.38 21.59
C ASN A 384 18.49 0.56 21.51
N SER A 385 19.03 1.64 22.07
CA SER A 385 20.46 1.95 22.06
C SER A 385 21.25 0.96 22.90
N ILE A 386 22.38 0.49 22.37
CA ILE A 386 23.28 -0.42 23.08
C ILE A 386 24.14 0.35 24.08
N CYS A 387 24.63 -0.34 25.12
CA CYS A 387 25.52 0.27 26.10
C CYS A 387 26.86 0.69 25.46
N ARG A 388 27.42 1.80 25.95
CA ARG A 388 28.60 2.43 25.31
C ARG A 388 29.84 1.56 25.37
N ASP A 389 30.04 0.83 26.46
CA ASP A 389 31.13 -0.13 26.62
C ASP A 389 31.02 -1.27 25.60
N ASP A 390 29.81 -1.82 25.44
CA ASP A 390 29.53 -2.87 24.46
C ASP A 390 29.77 -2.38 23.01
N CYS A 391 29.46 -1.11 22.72
CA CYS A 391 29.79 -0.51 21.42
C CYS A 391 31.30 -0.43 21.18
N TYR A 392 32.08 0.06 22.15
CA TYR A 392 33.54 0.15 22.00
C TYR A 392 34.18 -1.23 21.86
N GLU A 393 33.73 -2.20 22.66
CA GLU A 393 34.17 -3.60 22.59
C GLU A 393 33.96 -4.16 21.17
N LEU A 394 32.75 -4.01 20.64
CA LEU A 394 32.39 -4.43 19.28
C LEU A 394 33.26 -3.79 18.18
N LEU A 395 33.39 -2.46 18.20
CA LEU A 395 34.14 -1.74 17.17
C LEU A 395 35.64 -2.02 17.24
N SER A 396 36.15 -2.42 18.40
CA SER A 396 37.57 -2.75 18.59
C SER A 396 37.95 -4.14 18.07
N GLU A 397 37.05 -5.12 18.17
CA GLU A 397 37.35 -6.52 17.90
C GLU A 397 37.34 -6.84 16.40
N CYS A 398 36.28 -6.44 15.69
CA CYS A 398 35.99 -6.95 14.34
C CYS A 398 35.82 -5.91 13.24
N LEU A 399 35.92 -4.61 13.55
CA LEU A 399 35.87 -3.56 12.53
C LEU A 399 37.22 -3.42 11.81
N ASP A 400 37.18 -3.22 10.49
CA ASP A 400 38.38 -2.96 9.70
C ASP A 400 38.66 -1.45 9.57
N TRP A 401 39.35 -0.91 10.57
CA TRP A 401 39.76 0.50 10.61
C TRP A 401 40.63 0.94 9.43
N TYR A 402 41.29 0.03 8.71
CA TYR A 402 42.08 0.38 7.53
C TYR A 402 41.21 0.75 6.32
N ARG A 403 40.03 0.12 6.22
CA ARG A 403 39.05 0.37 5.14
C ARG A 403 38.05 1.47 5.50
N MET A 404 38.11 2.02 6.71
CA MET A 404 37.17 3.05 7.16
C MET A 404 37.41 4.39 6.43
N PRO A 405 36.34 5.11 6.03
CA PRO A 405 36.48 6.45 5.48
C PRO A 405 37.13 7.41 6.50
N PRO A 406 37.95 8.37 6.04
CA PRO A 406 38.60 9.34 6.93
C PRO A 406 37.56 10.21 7.64
N GLY A 407 37.78 10.49 8.93
CA GLY A 407 36.89 11.30 9.77
C GLY A 407 36.01 10.50 10.74
N HIS A 408 35.99 9.17 10.64
CA HIS A 408 35.30 8.31 11.60
C HIS A 408 36.25 7.75 12.67
N SER A 409 35.82 7.82 13.92
CA SER A 409 36.46 7.20 15.09
C SER A 409 35.47 6.34 15.86
N ALA A 410 35.97 5.41 16.69
CA ALA A 410 35.11 4.60 17.56
C ALA A 410 34.19 5.47 18.44
N ALA A 411 34.71 6.60 18.94
CA ALA A 411 33.93 7.55 19.72
C ALA A 411 32.78 8.16 18.91
N SER A 412 33.05 8.61 17.68
CA SER A 412 32.01 9.19 16.81
C SER A 412 30.94 8.18 16.39
N LEU A 413 31.31 6.90 16.23
CA LEU A 413 30.37 5.82 15.90
C LEU A 413 29.54 5.43 17.13
N CYS A 414 30.15 5.29 18.30
CA CYS A 414 29.43 4.94 19.52
C CYS A 414 28.51 6.04 20.03
N SER A 415 28.78 7.31 19.73
CA SER A 415 27.79 8.38 19.98
C SER A 415 26.51 8.23 19.15
N ARG A 416 26.49 7.38 18.10
CA ARG A 416 25.26 7.03 17.37
C ARG A 416 24.49 5.89 18.02
N PHE A 417 25.21 4.85 18.43
CA PHE A 417 24.60 3.59 18.88
C PHE A 417 24.35 3.52 20.38
N SER A 418 24.94 4.45 21.13
CA SER A 418 24.96 4.45 22.60
C SER A 418 24.73 5.85 23.15
N PRO A 419 24.10 5.97 24.33
CA PRO A 419 23.94 7.26 24.97
C PRO A 419 25.28 7.87 25.40
N ASP A 420 25.32 9.20 25.49
CA ASP A 420 26.50 9.94 25.98
C ASP A 420 26.61 9.95 27.51
N ASP A 421 25.48 9.93 28.23
CA ASP A 421 25.45 9.82 29.70
C ASP A 421 25.64 8.35 30.13
N PRO A 422 26.66 8.02 30.95
CA PRO A 422 26.88 6.67 31.47
C PRO A 422 25.72 6.10 32.29
N ASN A 423 24.89 6.96 32.87
CA ASN A 423 23.72 6.54 33.65
C ASN A 423 22.45 6.45 32.81
N ALA A 424 22.51 6.81 31.53
CA ALA A 424 21.36 6.71 30.66
C ALA A 424 21.01 5.24 30.39
N PRO A 425 19.71 4.93 30.27
CA PRO A 425 19.26 3.58 30.02
C PRO A 425 19.72 3.06 28.65
N CYS A 426 20.34 1.89 28.65
CA CYS A 426 20.88 1.22 27.47
C CYS A 426 20.61 -0.29 27.52
N ILE A 427 20.85 -0.95 26.39
CA ILE A 427 20.71 -2.40 26.23
C ILE A 427 22.08 -3.03 26.21
N SER A 428 22.34 -3.97 27.13
CA SER A 428 23.60 -4.69 27.12
C SER A 428 23.55 -5.87 26.14
N LEU A 429 24.57 -6.00 25.30
CA LEU A 429 24.74 -7.13 24.39
C LEU A 429 24.89 -8.44 25.14
N LYS A 430 25.63 -8.41 26.26
CA LYS A 430 25.98 -9.58 27.07
C LYS A 430 24.75 -10.33 27.57
N SER A 431 23.67 -9.60 27.89
CA SER A 431 22.40 -10.16 28.32
C SER A 431 21.74 -11.09 27.30
N PHE A 432 22.10 -10.99 26.01
CA PHE A 432 21.53 -11.78 24.90
C PHE A 432 22.53 -12.73 24.24
N MET A 433 23.78 -12.77 24.72
CA MET A 433 24.77 -13.74 24.26
C MET A 433 24.51 -15.13 24.83
N GLU A 434 23.81 -15.20 25.97
CA GLU A 434 23.41 -16.44 26.62
C GLU A 434 21.89 -16.63 26.57
N PRO A 435 21.39 -17.88 26.56
CA PRO A 435 19.96 -18.17 26.72
C PRO A 435 19.41 -17.55 28.01
N SER A 436 18.10 -17.28 28.04
CA SER A 436 17.51 -16.70 29.25
C SER A 436 17.62 -17.66 30.44
N ASP A 437 17.85 -17.10 31.63
CA ASP A 437 17.89 -17.83 32.90
C ASP A 437 16.52 -18.39 33.32
N SER A 438 15.47 -18.12 32.55
CA SER A 438 14.13 -18.64 32.81
C SER A 438 13.99 -19.99 32.12
N PRO A 439 14.15 -21.13 32.84
CA PRO A 439 13.89 -22.43 32.25
C PRO A 439 12.45 -22.45 31.73
N TYR A 440 12.22 -23.22 30.68
CA TYR A 440 10.94 -23.60 30.07
C TYR A 440 10.02 -24.30 31.10
N GLN A 441 9.67 -23.61 32.18
CA GLN A 441 8.66 -23.98 33.14
C GLN A 441 7.66 -22.86 33.07
N ALA A 442 6.61 -23.03 32.27
CA ALA A 442 5.48 -22.11 32.23
C ALA A 442 4.96 -21.93 33.67
N PRO A 443 5.27 -20.83 34.38
CA PRO A 443 4.61 -20.53 35.62
C PRO A 443 3.20 -20.09 35.23
N ALA A 444 2.21 -20.46 36.02
CA ALA A 444 0.79 -20.18 35.76
C ALA A 444 0.45 -18.67 35.61
N ASP A 445 1.43 -17.78 35.82
CA ASP A 445 1.32 -16.32 35.81
C ASP A 445 2.15 -15.65 34.68
N GLN A 446 2.52 -16.39 33.62
CA GLN A 446 3.11 -15.76 32.43
C GLN A 446 2.07 -14.87 31.72
N VAL A 447 2.49 -13.65 31.39
CA VAL A 447 1.74 -12.75 30.51
C VAL A 447 1.75 -13.37 29.11
N THR A 448 0.76 -14.20 28.81
CA THR A 448 0.54 -14.72 27.46
C THR A 448 -0.15 -13.65 26.63
N SER A 449 0.25 -13.50 25.37
CA SER A 449 -0.43 -12.67 24.37
C SER A 449 -1.01 -13.55 23.25
N PRO A 450 -2.12 -14.28 23.49
CA PRO A 450 -2.64 -15.31 22.57
C PRO A 450 -3.07 -14.83 21.19
N CYS A 451 -3.29 -13.52 21.05
CA CYS A 451 -3.69 -12.89 19.79
C CYS A 451 -2.54 -12.21 19.05
N ARG A 452 -1.30 -12.43 19.49
CA ARG A 452 -0.12 -11.85 18.84
C ARG A 452 0.12 -12.45 17.46
N GLY A 453 0.41 -11.60 16.47
CA GLY A 453 0.72 -12.01 15.10
C GLY A 453 -0.50 -12.37 14.25
N ASP A 454 -1.68 -11.85 14.61
CA ASP A 454 -2.96 -12.10 13.93
C ASP A 454 -3.18 -13.58 13.55
N PRO A 455 -3.27 -14.48 14.54
CA PRO A 455 -3.40 -15.92 14.29
C PRO A 455 -4.76 -16.31 13.67
N CYS A 456 -5.61 -15.33 13.37
CA CYS A 456 -6.95 -15.51 12.83
C CYS A 456 -6.99 -15.21 11.31
N PRO A 457 -7.85 -15.91 10.55
CA PRO A 457 -8.04 -15.62 9.12
C PRO A 457 -8.53 -14.19 8.86
N VAL A 458 -8.23 -13.66 7.67
CA VAL A 458 -8.71 -12.34 7.20
C VAL A 458 -10.23 -12.23 7.44
N SER A 459 -10.70 -11.11 8.00
CA SER A 459 -12.08 -10.83 8.48
C SER A 459 -12.49 -11.36 9.87
N HIS A 460 -11.59 -12.00 10.62
CA HIS A 460 -11.85 -12.43 11.99
C HIS A 460 -11.03 -11.62 13.01
N ILE A 461 -11.67 -11.22 14.09
CA ILE A 461 -11.05 -10.55 15.23
C ILE A 461 -10.57 -11.62 16.20
N CYS A 462 -9.29 -11.56 16.56
CA CYS A 462 -8.76 -12.40 17.63
C CYS A 462 -9.18 -11.87 18.99
N SER A 463 -9.77 -12.73 19.82
CA SER A 463 -10.12 -12.44 21.21
C SER A 463 -9.46 -13.43 22.15
N VAL A 464 -8.95 -12.96 23.28
CA VAL A 464 -8.30 -13.82 24.28
C VAL A 464 -9.36 -14.69 24.95
N ASN A 465 -9.18 -16.01 24.90
CA ASN A 465 -10.09 -16.96 25.52
C ASN A 465 -9.82 -17.04 27.04
N ARG A 466 -10.46 -16.14 27.80
CA ARG A 466 -10.32 -16.07 29.27
C ARG A 466 -10.87 -17.28 30.01
N ASN A 467 -11.69 -18.11 29.36
CA ASN A 467 -12.24 -19.34 29.93
C ASN A 467 -11.24 -20.51 29.86
N CYS A 468 -10.14 -20.31 29.14
CA CYS A 468 -9.06 -21.26 28.98
C CYS A 468 -8.04 -21.08 30.11
N HIS A 469 -8.39 -21.52 31.33
CA HIS A 469 -7.47 -21.41 32.47
C HIS A 469 -6.59 -22.68 32.57
N PRO A 470 -5.25 -22.54 32.75
CA PRO A 470 -4.33 -23.69 32.74
C PRO A 470 -4.61 -24.77 33.79
N ARG A 471 -5.38 -24.45 34.85
CA ARG A 471 -5.61 -25.35 35.99
C ARG A 471 -6.71 -26.41 35.77
N HIS A 472 -7.58 -26.29 34.77
CA HIS A 472 -8.83 -27.08 34.77
C HIS A 472 -9.11 -27.95 33.54
N HIS A 473 -8.33 -27.90 32.46
CA HIS A 473 -8.60 -28.74 31.29
C HIS A 473 -7.38 -29.55 30.84
N ARG A 474 -7.47 -30.88 30.99
CA ARG A 474 -6.61 -31.91 30.38
C ARG A 474 -6.80 -32.04 28.85
N THR A 475 -7.58 -31.16 28.25
CA THR A 475 -7.91 -31.13 26.82
C THR A 475 -7.42 -29.82 26.21
N THR A 476 -6.85 -29.93 25.01
CA THR A 476 -6.23 -28.89 24.18
C THR A 476 -7.16 -27.68 24.01
N CYS A 477 -7.11 -26.76 24.96
CA CYS A 477 -7.91 -25.55 24.94
C CYS A 477 -7.08 -24.45 24.26
N GLN A 478 -7.63 -23.87 23.19
CA GLN A 478 -6.97 -22.80 22.45
C GLN A 478 -7.05 -21.48 23.25
N PRO A 479 -5.92 -20.79 23.48
CA PRO A 479 -5.86 -19.59 24.32
C PRO A 479 -6.45 -18.34 23.64
N TYR A 480 -6.83 -18.44 22.37
CA TYR A 480 -7.51 -17.40 21.60
C TYR A 480 -8.75 -17.94 20.87
N GLN A 481 -9.67 -17.04 20.54
CA GLN A 481 -10.87 -17.32 19.76
C GLN A 481 -10.98 -16.30 18.62
N CYS A 482 -11.12 -16.80 17.40
CA CYS A 482 -11.36 -15.99 16.21
C CYS A 482 -12.87 -15.79 16.03
N THR A 483 -13.36 -14.56 16.18
CA THR A 483 -14.76 -14.22 15.93
C THR A 483 -14.89 -13.42 14.65
N GLN A 484 -15.85 -13.75 13.79
CA GLN A 484 -16.12 -12.97 12.59
C GLN A 484 -16.51 -11.53 12.99
N GLY A 485 -15.82 -10.54 12.42
CA GLY A 485 -16.08 -9.13 12.74
C GLY A 485 -17.52 -8.78 12.38
N LYS A 486 -18.37 -8.50 13.38
CA LYS A 486 -19.71 -7.96 13.14
C LYS A 486 -19.56 -6.51 12.70
N THR A 487 -20.04 -6.19 11.50
CA THR A 487 -20.38 -4.81 11.15
C THR A 487 -21.36 -4.26 12.18
N PRO A 488 -21.16 -3.05 12.74
CA PRO A 488 -22.09 -2.48 13.71
C PRO A 488 -23.46 -2.28 13.04
N SER A 489 -24.44 -3.07 13.46
CA SER A 489 -25.84 -2.71 13.34
C SER A 489 -26.08 -1.52 14.26
N GLY A 490 -26.37 -0.36 13.68
CA GLY A 490 -26.74 0.84 14.44
C GLY A 490 -28.04 0.60 15.20
N ASP A 491 -28.00 0.93 16.49
CA ASP A 491 -29.12 1.47 17.25
C ASP A 491 -28.93 2.99 17.38
#